data_AF-M0ZJ79-F1
#
_entry.id   AF-M0ZJ79-F1
#
_cell.length_a   1.000
_cell.length_b   1.000
_cell.length_c   1.000
_cell.angle_alpha   90.00
_cell.angle_beta   90.00
_cell.angle_gamma   90.00
#
_symmetry.space_group_name_H-M   'P 1'
#
loop_
_entity.id
_entity.type
_entity.pdbx_description
1 polymer ?
#
loop_
_entity_poly.entity_id
_entity_poly.type
_entity_poly.pdbx_seq_one_letter_code
_entity_poly.pdbx_strand_id
1 'polypeptide(L)'
;MTAGGGGGGGAGGVTSGKKRQRSGSYSRLSSTIGIIDSSRPDNTLTERTQKTSGIRRTASHTFIAPSSSAAVSRGFNDSATADVVLRLFVDQLPLFDTDDSESISAVDSDQSDVQIYLHSDVLCRSKYFATLLSDRWQKESNDVDSGNSSRIFRLNLGVPATPGSIDHHLAVLQLLYTNDFSTTIHNVSVALCLLPVALELIFEDCIKACVRFLEAVPWAEDEERKILSIVPLLSKEESQELLARVSIDKIDSSEQMLHGLILSALHNHPNMAFAKAFVAKLLRDFSSKEAAKRVLDGAFQSSLKIVKESLEEYSSPDFRGDHNEIEAIQRLNLHTAMTNGRHLVWLVERMIELRVADTAVQEWSNQAAFTADLLRALRDDAWRNIVPGLPAVVLRCTCKLSNAVATGTILATRQVRFVLSGLQMILSGMCNCKI
;
A
#
# COMPACT_ATOMS: atom_id res chain seq x y z
N MET A 1 78.26 -39.49 -1.80
CA MET A 1 79.60 -38.93 -2.04
C MET A 1 80.21 -39.66 -3.24
N THR A 2 81.03 -38.97 -4.04
CA THR A 2 81.53 -39.26 -5.42
C THR A 2 80.47 -39.03 -6.52
N ALA A 3 80.39 -37.89 -7.24
CA ALA A 3 81.32 -37.26 -8.22
C ALA A 3 81.53 -38.15 -9.46
N GLY A 4 81.44 -37.74 -10.73
CA GLY A 4 81.07 -36.54 -11.49
C GLY A 4 80.66 -37.04 -12.91
N GLY A 5 80.44 -36.31 -13.99
CA GLY A 5 80.61 -34.93 -14.40
C GLY A 5 80.51 -34.90 -15.95
N GLY A 6 80.10 -33.75 -16.51
CA GLY A 6 80.20 -33.41 -17.95
C GLY A 6 79.04 -33.91 -18.84
N GLY A 7 78.48 -33.14 -19.77
CA GLY A 7 78.77 -31.80 -20.25
C GLY A 7 78.21 -31.63 -21.69
N GLY A 8 77.61 -30.46 -21.98
CA GLY A 8 77.30 -29.94 -23.33
C GLY A 8 76.10 -30.59 -24.05
N GLY A 9 75.21 -29.89 -24.76
CA GLY A 9 75.11 -28.50 -25.18
C GLY A 9 73.97 -28.37 -26.22
N GLY A 10 73.47 -27.16 -26.45
CA GLY A 10 72.49 -26.82 -27.52
C GLY A 10 71.18 -26.24 -26.96
N ALA A 11 71.02 -24.93 -26.77
CA ALA A 11 70.92 -23.81 -27.74
C ALA A 11 69.45 -23.48 -28.11
N GLY A 12 69.10 -22.20 -27.92
CA GLY A 12 67.86 -21.53 -28.35
C GLY A 12 66.81 -21.45 -27.24
N GLY A 13 66.36 -20.30 -26.74
CA GLY A 13 66.32 -18.97 -27.35
C GLY A 13 64.94 -18.38 -27.04
N VAL A 14 64.93 -17.44 -26.09
CA VAL A 14 63.81 -16.63 -25.62
C VAL A 14 62.95 -16.05 -26.75
N THR A 15 61.62 -16.11 -26.65
CA THR A 15 60.77 -14.97 -27.02
C THR A 15 59.56 -14.81 -26.11
N SER A 16 59.50 -13.64 -25.49
CA SER A 16 58.37 -13.01 -24.83
C SER A 16 57.25 -12.67 -25.83
N GLY A 17 56.00 -12.99 -25.50
CA GLY A 17 54.81 -12.58 -26.25
C GLY A 17 53.85 -11.77 -25.38
N LYS A 18 54.03 -10.45 -25.37
CA LYS A 18 53.11 -9.43 -24.84
C LYS A 18 52.16 -8.98 -25.98
N LYS A 19 51.05 -8.33 -25.62
CA LYS A 19 49.95 -7.72 -26.44
C LYS A 19 48.82 -8.69 -26.84
N ARG A 20 47.54 -8.29 -26.78
CA ARG A 20 47.02 -6.94 -27.10
C ARG A 20 45.64 -6.68 -26.48
N GLN A 21 45.58 -5.61 -25.69
CA GLN A 21 44.37 -4.88 -25.31
C GLN A 21 43.81 -4.18 -26.55
N ARG A 22 42.50 -4.31 -26.83
CA ARG A 22 41.82 -3.60 -27.92
C ARG A 22 40.82 -2.61 -27.32
N SER A 23 41.23 -1.36 -27.30
CA SER A 23 40.33 -0.20 -27.17
C SER A 23 39.50 -0.06 -28.44
N GLY A 24 38.20 0.23 -28.26
CA GLY A 24 37.26 0.56 -29.34
C GLY A 24 36.31 1.63 -28.83
N SER A 25 36.29 2.75 -29.54
CA SER A 25 35.74 4.04 -29.17
C SER A 25 34.21 4.14 -29.19
N TYR A 26 33.73 5.11 -28.42
CA TYR A 26 32.44 5.80 -28.45
C TYR A 26 31.66 5.74 -29.78
N SER A 27 30.39 5.35 -29.69
CA SER A 27 29.32 5.88 -30.56
C SER A 27 28.11 6.26 -29.71
N ARG A 28 27.72 7.54 -29.87
CA ARG A 28 26.48 8.12 -29.36
C ARG A 28 25.31 7.48 -30.11
N LEU A 29 24.21 7.17 -29.44
CA LEU A 29 22.92 6.94 -30.08
C LEU A 29 21.90 7.91 -29.48
N SER A 30 21.53 8.88 -30.31
CA SER A 30 20.39 9.75 -30.14
C SER A 30 19.09 8.96 -30.29
N SER A 31 18.11 9.44 -29.55
CA SER A 31 16.67 9.24 -29.68
C SER A 31 16.16 9.36 -31.13
N THR A 32 15.40 8.36 -31.59
CA THR A 32 14.50 8.49 -32.73
C THR A 32 13.13 7.96 -32.33
N ILE A 33 12.15 8.87 -32.37
CA ILE A 33 10.73 8.62 -32.17
C ILE A 33 10.20 7.85 -33.39
N GLY A 34 9.55 6.71 -33.15
CA GLY A 34 8.84 5.94 -34.18
C GLY A 34 7.37 6.37 -34.22
N ILE A 35 7.02 7.18 -35.22
CA ILE A 35 5.65 7.46 -35.63
C ILE A 35 5.18 6.29 -36.50
N ILE A 36 4.10 5.62 -36.09
CA ILE A 36 3.42 4.62 -36.92
C ILE A 36 2.19 5.31 -37.52
N ASP A 37 2.30 5.65 -38.80
CA ASP A 37 1.18 6.01 -39.67
C ASP A 37 0.95 4.81 -40.61
N SER A 38 -0.29 4.34 -40.67
CA SER A 38 -0.71 3.23 -41.52
C SER A 38 -2.07 3.59 -42.10
N SER A 39 -2.05 4.14 -43.31
CA SER A 39 -3.24 4.43 -44.11
C SER A 39 -3.42 3.45 -45.28
N ARG A 40 -4.69 3.00 -45.43
CA ARG A 40 -5.47 2.71 -46.67
C ARG A 40 -5.29 1.37 -47.40
N PRO A 41 -6.27 0.95 -48.26
CA PRO A 41 -7.43 1.67 -48.87
C PRO A 41 -8.82 1.02 -48.61
N ASP A 42 -9.94 1.74 -48.54
CA ASP A 42 -10.76 2.46 -49.54
C ASP A 42 -11.59 1.61 -50.52
N ASN A 43 -12.92 1.76 -50.41
CA ASN A 43 -14.00 1.64 -51.42
C ASN A 43 -15.35 1.88 -50.70
N THR A 44 -16.37 2.62 -51.15
CA THR A 44 -16.55 3.78 -52.04
C THR A 44 -18.05 4.16 -51.92
N LEU A 45 -18.37 5.47 -51.96
CA LEU A 45 -19.62 6.10 -52.46
C LEU A 45 -20.96 5.79 -51.74
N THR A 46 -21.69 6.75 -51.17
CA THR A 46 -22.38 7.83 -51.92
C THR A 46 -22.83 8.99 -51.01
N GLU A 47 -22.91 10.15 -51.65
CA GLU A 47 -23.15 11.51 -51.18
C GLU A 47 -24.65 11.88 -51.23
N ARG A 48 -25.20 12.60 -50.23
CA ARG A 48 -26.20 13.67 -50.46
C ARG A 48 -26.47 14.57 -49.23
N THR A 49 -26.17 15.85 -49.40
CA THR A 49 -26.55 17.02 -48.59
C THR A 49 -28.06 17.30 -48.63
N GLN A 50 -28.68 17.70 -47.50
CA GLN A 50 -29.73 18.75 -47.47
C GLN A 50 -30.12 19.23 -46.06
N LYS A 51 -30.61 20.46 -46.03
CA LYS A 51 -30.74 21.43 -44.93
C LYS A 51 -32.20 21.53 -44.45
N THR A 52 -32.38 21.73 -43.13
CA THR A 52 -33.50 22.35 -42.37
C THR A 52 -34.97 22.02 -42.69
N SER A 53 -35.74 21.66 -41.66
CA SER A 53 -37.17 22.00 -41.50
C SER A 53 -37.55 21.96 -40.01
N GLY A 54 -38.17 23.02 -39.51
CA GLY A 54 -38.55 23.18 -38.11
C GLY A 54 -39.87 22.49 -37.74
N ILE A 55 -40.06 22.24 -36.45
CA ILE A 55 -41.36 21.96 -35.85
C ILE A 55 -41.47 22.71 -34.52
N ARG A 56 -42.43 23.64 -34.52
CA ARG A 56 -42.94 24.44 -33.41
C ARG A 56 -43.79 23.53 -32.51
N ARG A 57 -43.57 23.54 -31.19
CA ARG A 57 -44.58 23.11 -30.20
C ARG A 57 -44.57 24.05 -29.01
N THR A 58 -45.66 24.78 -28.88
CA THR A 58 -46.08 25.60 -27.75
C THR A 58 -46.71 24.73 -26.67
N ALA A 59 -46.33 24.92 -25.41
CA ALA A 59 -47.20 24.69 -24.26
C ALA A 59 -46.73 25.53 -23.07
N SER A 60 -47.70 26.21 -22.50
CA SER A 60 -47.68 27.27 -21.50
C SER A 60 -47.39 26.73 -20.10
N HIS A 61 -46.48 27.36 -19.35
CA HIS A 61 -46.49 27.32 -17.89
C HIS A 61 -46.14 28.68 -17.29
N THR A 62 -46.82 28.93 -16.18
CA THR A 62 -47.17 30.17 -15.53
C THR A 62 -45.97 30.85 -14.88
N PHE A 63 -45.71 32.12 -15.23
CA PHE A 63 -44.84 32.99 -14.45
C PHE A 63 -45.61 33.51 -13.24
N ILE A 64 -45.31 32.98 -12.06
CA ILE A 64 -45.55 33.69 -10.80
C ILE A 64 -44.27 34.46 -10.51
N ALA A 65 -44.33 35.78 -10.67
CA ALA A 65 -43.26 36.68 -10.25
C ALA A 65 -43.16 36.65 -8.72
N PRO A 66 -41.97 36.48 -8.12
CA PRO A 66 -41.80 36.72 -6.71
C PRO A 66 -41.88 38.24 -6.48
N SER A 67 -42.81 38.61 -5.61
CA SER A 67 -42.93 39.91 -4.98
C SER A 67 -41.58 40.42 -4.51
N SER A 68 -41.21 41.61 -4.98
CA SER A 68 -40.06 42.37 -4.51
C SER A 68 -40.25 42.79 -3.05
N SER A 69 -39.78 41.97 -2.10
CA SER A 69 -39.21 42.50 -0.87
C SER A 69 -37.71 42.60 -1.12
N ALA A 70 -37.16 43.82 -1.16
CA ALA A 70 -35.73 44.03 -1.19
C ALA A 70 -35.11 43.29 0.01
N ALA A 71 -34.47 42.15 -0.24
CA ALA A 71 -33.66 41.48 0.77
C ALA A 71 -32.46 42.38 1.00
N VAL A 72 -32.50 43.17 2.08
CA VAL A 72 -31.32 43.81 2.63
C VAL A 72 -30.30 42.69 2.81
N SER A 73 -29.15 42.78 2.12
CA SER A 73 -28.07 41.81 2.32
C SER A 73 -27.66 41.90 3.79
N ARG A 74 -28.08 40.92 4.59
CA ARG A 74 -27.77 40.84 6.02
C ARG A 74 -26.28 40.58 6.16
N GLY A 75 -25.54 41.60 6.58
CA GLY A 75 -24.11 41.53 6.76
C GLY A 75 -23.74 40.68 7.98
N PHE A 76 -22.56 40.08 7.95
CA PHE A 76 -21.94 39.55 9.16
C PHE A 76 -21.71 40.68 10.17
N ASN A 77 -22.01 40.44 11.45
CA ASN A 77 -21.89 41.43 12.53
C ASN A 77 -22.79 42.69 12.37
N ASP A 78 -23.98 42.55 11.78
CA ASP A 78 -24.93 43.67 11.63
C ASP A 78 -25.85 43.81 12.85
N SER A 79 -25.56 44.78 13.71
CA SER A 79 -26.35 45.07 14.92
C SER A 79 -27.77 45.57 14.64
N ALA A 80 -28.06 46.09 13.44
CA ALA A 80 -29.37 46.65 13.13
C ALA A 80 -30.42 45.56 12.83
N THR A 81 -29.97 44.39 12.36
CA THR A 81 -30.85 43.31 11.91
C THR A 81 -30.69 42.00 12.68
N ALA A 82 -29.63 41.89 13.50
CA ALA A 82 -29.34 40.73 14.32
C ALA A 82 -30.40 40.45 15.41
N ASP A 83 -30.71 39.17 15.58
CA ASP A 83 -31.54 38.62 16.65
C ASP A 83 -30.73 37.75 17.63
N VAL A 84 -29.41 37.59 17.40
CA VAL A 84 -28.49 36.88 18.29
C VAL A 84 -27.29 37.77 18.64
N VAL A 85 -26.95 37.85 19.92
CA VAL A 85 -25.70 38.44 20.42
C VAL A 85 -24.86 37.30 20.97
N LEU A 86 -23.73 37.02 20.31
CA LEU A 86 -22.77 36.00 20.72
C LEU A 86 -21.57 36.66 21.39
N ARG A 87 -21.25 36.24 22.60
CA ARG A 87 -20.03 36.61 23.31
C ARG A 87 -19.00 35.48 23.14
N LEU A 88 -17.90 35.76 22.42
CA LEU A 88 -16.73 34.91 22.32
C LEU A 88 -15.71 35.34 23.37
N PHE A 89 -15.30 34.45 24.25
CA PHE A 89 -14.32 34.77 25.28
C PHE A 89 -13.30 33.65 25.41
N VAL A 90 -12.07 33.99 25.81
CA VAL A 90 -11.04 32.97 26.05
C VAL A 90 -11.33 32.25 27.36
N ASP A 91 -11.46 30.93 27.31
CA ASP A 91 -11.59 30.08 28.50
C ASP A 91 -10.25 30.07 29.24
N GLN A 92 -10.13 30.94 30.26
CA GLN A 92 -9.11 30.81 31.28
C GLN A 92 -9.56 29.70 32.23
N LEU A 93 -9.11 28.47 31.99
CA LEU A 93 -9.19 27.42 33.01
C LEU A 93 -8.60 27.97 34.32
N PRO A 94 -9.27 27.80 35.48
CA PRO A 94 -8.68 28.22 36.73
C PRO A 94 -7.42 27.38 36.93
N LEU A 95 -6.27 28.07 36.96
CA LEU A 95 -5.02 27.54 37.47
C LEU A 95 -5.33 26.92 38.83
N PHE A 96 -5.11 25.62 38.97
CA PHE A 96 -5.14 24.94 40.25
C PHE A 96 -4.28 25.71 41.25
N ASP A 97 -4.86 25.97 42.43
CA ASP A 97 -4.24 26.61 43.58
C ASP A 97 -2.79 26.16 43.73
N THR A 98 -1.86 27.03 43.33
CA THR A 98 -0.51 27.03 43.88
C THR A 98 -0.36 28.39 44.50
N ASP A 99 -0.54 28.39 45.82
CA ASP A 99 -0.30 29.50 46.72
C ASP A 99 1.15 29.99 46.51
N ASP A 100 1.32 31.06 45.75
CA ASP A 100 2.43 32.00 45.91
C ASP A 100 2.08 33.31 45.19
N SER A 101 1.94 34.35 46.01
CA SER A 101 1.77 35.74 45.58
C SER A 101 2.99 36.19 44.78
N GLU A 102 2.78 36.79 43.62
CA GLU A 102 3.18 38.18 43.38
C GLU A 102 2.71 38.68 42.01
N SER A 103 2.38 39.98 42.02
CA SER A 103 1.67 40.71 41.01
C SER A 103 2.39 40.76 39.67
N ILE A 104 1.69 40.43 38.59
CA ILE A 104 2.03 40.92 37.25
C ILE A 104 0.80 41.63 36.70
N SER A 105 1.04 42.89 36.37
CA SER A 105 0.13 43.98 36.00
C SER A 105 -0.98 43.62 35.02
N ALA A 106 -2.16 44.17 35.32
CA ALA A 106 -3.21 44.45 34.35
C ALA A 106 -2.64 45.27 33.18
N VAL A 107 -2.60 44.65 32.01
CA VAL A 107 -2.39 45.33 30.73
C VAL A 107 -3.25 44.59 29.70
N ASP A 108 -4.21 45.32 29.12
CA ASP A 108 -5.16 44.98 28.06
C ASP A 108 -6.12 43.78 28.27
N SER A 109 -7.23 44.04 28.98
CA SER A 109 -8.43 43.19 28.98
C SER A 109 -9.31 43.33 27.72
N ASP A 110 -8.87 44.09 26.71
CA ASP A 110 -9.69 44.41 25.53
C ASP A 110 -9.64 43.34 24.42
N GLN A 111 -8.76 42.33 24.51
CA GLN A 111 -8.65 41.26 23.49
C GLN A 111 -9.20 39.89 23.94
N SER A 112 -9.62 39.73 25.20
CA SER A 112 -10.06 38.42 25.73
C SER A 112 -11.54 38.12 25.52
N ASP A 113 -12.32 39.08 25.02
CA ASP A 113 -13.77 38.99 24.91
C ASP A 113 -14.29 39.84 23.73
N VAL A 114 -15.06 39.23 22.84
CA VAL A 114 -15.61 39.86 21.63
C VAL A 114 -17.10 39.58 21.54
N GLN A 115 -17.91 40.64 21.40
CA GLN A 115 -19.34 40.52 21.15
C GLN A 115 -19.64 40.69 19.66
N ILE A 116 -20.47 39.81 19.12
CA ILE A 116 -20.82 39.76 17.70
C ILE A 116 -22.33 39.67 17.54
N TYR A 117 -22.86 40.42 16.58
CA TYR A 117 -24.27 40.48 16.24
C TYR A 117 -24.57 39.55 15.06
N LEU A 118 -25.27 38.45 15.34
CA LEU A 118 -25.51 37.36 14.40
C LEU A 118 -27.01 37.10 14.22
N HIS A 119 -27.33 36.26 13.24
CA HIS A 119 -28.68 35.96 12.83
C HIS A 119 -29.00 34.48 13.07
N SER A 120 -30.11 34.20 13.76
CA SER A 120 -30.50 32.85 14.16
C SER A 120 -30.71 31.92 12.97
N ASP A 121 -31.28 32.41 11.87
CA ASP A 121 -31.52 31.67 10.63
C ASP A 121 -30.21 31.24 9.95
N VAL A 122 -29.17 32.07 10.02
CA VAL A 122 -27.84 31.75 9.49
C VAL A 122 -27.09 30.80 10.42
N LEU A 123 -27.15 31.03 11.73
CA LEU A 123 -26.49 30.18 12.72
C LEU A 123 -27.04 28.75 12.72
N CYS A 124 -28.31 28.54 12.40
CA CYS A 124 -28.93 27.21 12.30
C CYS A 124 -28.29 26.28 11.25
N ARG A 125 -27.41 26.80 10.38
CA ARG A 125 -26.58 25.98 9.49
C ARG A 125 -25.56 25.12 10.25
N SER A 126 -25.13 25.58 11.43
CA SER A 126 -24.37 24.79 12.39
C SER A 126 -25.35 24.01 13.26
N LYS A 127 -25.16 22.69 13.38
CA LYS A 127 -26.04 21.88 14.23
C LYS A 127 -25.92 22.25 15.70
N TYR A 128 -24.74 22.71 16.14
CA TYR A 128 -24.51 23.21 17.49
C TYR A 128 -25.41 24.41 17.82
N PHE A 129 -25.48 25.41 16.94
CA PHE A 129 -26.37 26.55 17.19
C PHE A 129 -27.84 26.21 16.95
N ALA A 130 -28.15 25.33 16.00
CA ALA A 130 -29.52 24.86 15.78
C ALA A 130 -30.11 24.18 17.03
N THR A 131 -29.30 23.43 17.78
CA THR A 131 -29.75 22.82 19.05
C THR A 131 -29.88 23.86 20.16
N LEU A 132 -28.92 24.77 20.31
CA LEU A 132 -28.96 25.85 21.30
C LEU A 132 -30.16 26.80 21.11
N LEU A 133 -30.49 27.12 19.87
CA LEU A 133 -31.59 28.01 19.53
C LEU A 133 -32.95 27.29 19.51
N SER A 134 -33.00 25.98 19.73
CA SER A 134 -34.27 25.24 19.77
C SER A 134 -35.07 25.51 21.05
N ASP A 135 -36.41 25.52 20.94
CA ASP A 135 -37.35 25.83 22.04
C ASP A 135 -37.15 24.97 23.31
N ARG A 136 -36.51 23.80 23.19
CA ARG A 136 -36.26 22.90 24.33
C ARG A 136 -35.23 23.42 25.32
N TRP A 137 -34.26 24.21 24.88
CA TRP A 137 -33.21 24.78 25.72
C TRP A 137 -33.54 26.21 26.21
N GLN A 138 -34.62 26.80 25.69
CA GLN A 138 -35.06 28.16 26.04
C GLN A 138 -35.95 28.21 27.31
N LYS A 139 -36.50 27.07 27.75
CA LYS A 139 -37.46 27.02 28.88
C LYS A 139 -36.80 27.16 30.26
N GLU A 140 -35.49 27.03 30.37
CA GLU A 140 -34.77 27.18 31.65
C GLU A 140 -34.38 28.64 31.97
N SER A 141 -34.44 29.56 31.00
CA SER A 141 -33.88 30.91 31.16
C SER A 141 -34.89 32.06 31.27
N ASN A 142 -36.20 31.79 31.15
CA ASN A 142 -37.21 32.85 31.07
C ASN A 142 -38.30 32.66 32.12
N ASP A 143 -38.05 33.20 33.32
CA ASP A 143 -39.13 33.62 34.22
C ASP A 143 -39.26 35.15 34.11
N VAL A 144 -40.52 35.61 34.16
CA VAL A 144 -41.04 36.98 34.18
C VAL A 144 -40.99 37.86 32.90
N ASP A 145 -42.22 38.17 32.45
CA ASP A 145 -42.71 39.40 31.81
C ASP A 145 -42.59 39.68 30.29
N SER A 146 -43.80 39.69 29.69
CA SER A 146 -44.39 40.78 28.88
C SER A 146 -43.93 41.03 27.44
N GLY A 147 -44.91 40.86 26.52
CA GLY A 147 -45.17 41.81 25.43
C GLY A 147 -44.17 41.87 24.27
N ASN A 148 -44.43 41.07 23.23
CA ASN A 148 -44.17 41.29 21.78
C ASN A 148 -42.94 42.10 21.29
N SER A 149 -41.87 42.16 22.08
CA SER A 149 -40.55 42.64 21.65
C SER A 149 -39.80 41.47 21.00
N SER A 150 -39.19 41.71 19.83
CA SER A 150 -38.32 40.75 19.15
C SER A 150 -37.35 40.11 20.15
N ARG A 151 -37.46 38.79 20.36
CA ARG A 151 -36.60 38.06 21.31
C ARG A 151 -35.18 38.04 20.78
N ILE A 152 -34.28 38.76 21.45
CA ILE A 152 -32.84 38.73 21.15
C ILE A 152 -32.22 37.60 21.98
N PHE A 153 -31.56 36.64 21.34
CA PHE A 153 -30.84 35.55 22.00
C PHE A 153 -29.46 36.03 22.45
N ARG A 154 -29.04 35.67 23.67
CA ARG A 154 -27.69 35.94 24.19
C ARG A 154 -26.97 34.62 24.42
N LEU A 155 -25.89 34.40 23.69
CA LEU A 155 -25.09 33.17 23.74
C LEU A 155 -23.67 33.49 24.19
N ASN A 156 -23.04 32.55 24.88
CA ASN A 156 -21.63 32.63 25.29
C ASN A 156 -20.91 31.40 24.73
N LEU A 157 -19.76 31.60 24.10
CA LEU A 157 -18.92 30.53 23.57
C LEU A 157 -17.48 30.76 24.05
N GLY A 158 -17.00 29.86 24.89
CA GLY A 158 -15.62 29.83 25.36
C GLY A 158 -14.71 29.28 24.26
N VAL A 159 -13.56 29.92 24.05
CA VAL A 159 -12.58 29.47 23.06
C VAL A 159 -11.26 29.12 23.75
N PRO A 160 -10.48 28.15 23.23
CA PRO A 160 -9.19 27.80 23.80
C PRO A 160 -8.22 28.99 23.89
N ALA A 161 -7.38 29.04 24.92
CA ALA A 161 -6.33 30.04 25.12
C ALA A 161 -5.12 29.87 24.18
N THR A 162 -5.38 29.53 22.91
CA THR A 162 -4.37 29.43 21.86
C THR A 162 -4.34 30.73 21.03
N PRO A 163 -3.16 31.13 20.53
CA PRO A 163 -3.03 32.36 19.75
C PRO A 163 -3.92 32.30 18.49
N GLY A 164 -4.72 33.36 18.27
CA GLY A 164 -5.64 33.47 17.14
C GLY A 164 -6.94 32.65 17.27
N SER A 165 -7.19 31.98 18.41
CA SER A 165 -8.40 31.17 18.62
C SER A 165 -9.70 31.93 18.32
N ILE A 166 -9.82 33.17 18.81
CA ILE A 166 -10.96 34.05 18.52
C ILE A 166 -11.09 34.30 17.01
N ASP A 167 -9.99 34.58 16.32
CA ASP A 167 -9.99 34.83 14.86
C ASP A 167 -10.43 33.61 14.06
N HIS A 168 -10.01 32.40 14.47
CA HIS A 168 -10.45 31.16 13.84
C HIS A 168 -11.97 30.94 14.03
N HIS A 169 -12.50 31.21 15.23
CA HIS A 169 -13.94 31.15 15.48
C HIS A 169 -14.72 32.19 14.68
N LEU A 170 -14.21 33.43 14.61
CA LEU A 170 -14.76 34.49 13.77
C LEU A 170 -14.80 34.07 12.29
N ALA A 171 -13.72 33.49 11.77
CA ALA A 171 -13.64 33.03 10.39
C ALA A 171 -14.68 31.92 10.10
N VAL A 172 -14.83 30.93 10.99
CA VAL A 172 -15.86 29.88 10.82
C VAL A 172 -17.28 30.47 10.90
N LEU A 173 -17.52 31.40 11.83
CA LEU A 173 -18.82 32.09 11.92
C LEU A 173 -19.10 32.92 10.66
N GLN A 174 -18.10 33.58 10.10
CA GLN A 174 -18.23 34.32 8.84
C GLN A 174 -18.51 33.39 7.65
N LEU A 175 -17.92 32.18 7.63
CA LEU A 175 -18.21 31.17 6.61
C LEU A 175 -19.67 30.68 6.62
N LEU A 176 -20.36 30.75 7.76
CA LEU A 176 -21.82 30.50 7.83
C LEU A 176 -22.61 31.51 6.97
N TYR A 177 -22.09 32.73 6.79
CA TYR A 177 -22.70 33.76 5.94
C TYR A 177 -22.24 33.67 4.49
N THR A 178 -20.94 33.53 4.25
CA THR A 178 -20.35 33.74 2.91
C THR A 178 -20.31 32.50 2.04
N ASN A 179 -20.19 31.30 2.63
CA ASN A 179 -19.83 30.07 1.91
C ASN A 179 -18.52 30.15 1.12
N ASP A 180 -17.66 31.14 1.42
CA ASP A 180 -16.43 31.36 0.65
C ASP A 180 -15.27 30.53 1.18
N PHE A 181 -15.43 29.21 1.11
CA PHE A 181 -14.43 28.25 1.59
C PHE A 181 -13.15 28.30 0.76
N SER A 182 -13.25 28.57 -0.54
CA SER A 182 -12.12 28.55 -1.47
C SER A 182 -11.10 29.67 -1.23
N THR A 183 -11.55 30.86 -0.82
CA THR A 183 -10.64 31.96 -0.51
C THR A 183 -10.11 31.85 0.91
N THR A 184 -10.95 31.39 1.84
CA THR A 184 -10.60 31.29 3.26
C THR A 184 -9.61 30.16 3.50
N ILE A 185 -9.87 28.97 2.96
CA ILE A 185 -9.02 27.77 3.14
C ILE A 185 -7.96 27.72 2.03
N HIS A 186 -6.89 28.49 2.20
CA HIS A 186 -5.86 28.69 1.17
C HIS A 186 -4.51 28.03 1.50
N ASN A 187 -4.33 27.52 2.72
CA ASN A 187 -3.13 26.78 3.14
C ASN A 187 -3.44 25.75 4.24
N VAL A 188 -2.51 24.80 4.45
CA VAL A 188 -2.67 23.68 5.39
C VAL A 188 -2.81 24.18 6.83
N SER A 189 -2.04 25.19 7.24
CA SER A 189 -2.12 25.75 8.59
C SER A 189 -3.51 26.31 8.88
N VAL A 190 -4.11 27.04 7.93
CA VAL A 190 -5.46 27.60 8.09
C VAL A 190 -6.50 26.48 8.16
N ALA A 191 -6.41 25.48 7.28
CA ALA A 191 -7.30 24.31 7.35
C ALA A 191 -7.21 23.59 8.70
N LEU A 192 -5.99 23.42 9.24
CA LEU A 192 -5.75 22.80 10.55
C LEU A 192 -6.25 23.65 11.73
N CYS A 193 -6.32 24.97 11.59
CA CYS A 193 -6.90 25.84 12.62
C CYS A 193 -8.43 25.87 12.56
N LEU A 194 -9.03 25.87 11.36
CA LEU A 194 -10.48 25.96 11.19
C LEU A 194 -11.20 24.62 11.41
N LEU A 195 -10.57 23.50 11.06
CA LEU A 195 -11.20 22.17 11.14
C LEU A 195 -11.66 21.80 12.57
N PRO A 196 -10.85 21.98 13.64
CA PRO A 196 -11.31 21.74 15.01
C PRO A 196 -12.52 22.58 15.41
N VAL A 197 -12.53 23.86 15.03
CA VAL A 197 -13.64 24.79 15.29
C VAL A 197 -14.90 24.35 14.52
N ALA A 198 -14.74 23.94 13.26
CA ALA A 198 -15.84 23.43 12.47
C ALA A 198 -16.44 22.13 13.04
N LEU A 199 -15.61 21.26 13.62
CA LEU A 199 -16.03 20.05 14.32
C LEU A 199 -16.80 20.39 15.61
N GLU A 200 -16.28 21.33 16.41
CA GLU A 200 -16.94 21.81 17.64
C GLU A 200 -18.33 22.40 17.35
N LEU A 201 -18.43 23.25 16.32
CA LEU A 201 -19.69 23.85 15.90
C LEU A 201 -20.55 22.91 15.06
N ILE A 202 -20.07 21.70 14.74
CA ILE A 202 -20.76 20.72 13.91
C ILE A 202 -21.23 21.35 12.59
N PHE A 203 -20.31 22.07 11.93
CA PHE A 203 -20.54 22.74 10.65
C PHE A 203 -20.02 21.90 9.49
N GLU A 204 -20.87 20.96 9.05
CA GLU A 204 -20.57 19.92 8.05
C GLU A 204 -19.96 20.44 6.75
N ASP A 205 -20.44 21.57 6.22
CA ASP A 205 -19.92 22.12 4.96
C ASP A 205 -18.46 22.57 5.11
N CYS A 206 -18.11 23.16 6.25
CA CYS A 206 -16.75 23.62 6.54
C CYS A 206 -15.80 22.45 6.83
N ILE A 207 -16.27 21.42 7.55
CA ILE A 207 -15.50 20.19 7.79
C ILE A 207 -15.12 19.56 6.44
N LYS A 208 -16.12 19.34 5.55
CA LYS A 208 -15.88 18.78 4.21
C LYS A 208 -14.94 19.63 3.37
N ALA A 209 -15.08 20.96 3.42
CA ALA A 209 -14.19 21.85 2.69
C ALA A 209 -12.74 21.78 3.19
N CYS A 210 -12.53 21.73 4.52
CA CYS A 210 -11.21 21.56 5.10
C CYS A 210 -10.60 20.20 4.73
N VAL A 211 -11.37 19.11 4.86
CA VAL A 211 -10.91 17.75 4.54
C VAL A 211 -10.53 17.64 3.07
N ARG A 212 -11.37 18.13 2.15
CA ARG A 212 -11.05 18.13 0.71
C ARG A 212 -9.83 18.97 0.36
N PHE A 213 -9.64 20.11 1.02
CA PHE A 213 -8.44 20.90 0.82
C PHE A 213 -7.19 20.13 1.29
N LEU A 214 -7.24 19.56 2.51
CA LEU A 214 -6.14 18.76 3.07
C LEU A 214 -5.84 17.52 2.21
N GLU A 215 -6.85 16.88 1.66
CA GLU A 215 -6.71 15.76 0.72
C GLU A 215 -5.98 16.17 -0.57
N ALA A 216 -6.20 17.39 -1.07
CA ALA A 216 -5.68 17.84 -2.36
C ALA A 216 -4.22 18.34 -2.32
N VAL A 217 -3.70 18.72 -1.16
CA VAL A 217 -2.39 19.39 -1.02
C VAL A 217 -1.30 18.49 -0.42
N PRO A 218 0.00 18.71 -0.72
CA PRO A 218 1.09 18.01 -0.04
C PRO A 218 1.23 18.45 1.42
N TRP A 219 1.73 17.56 2.28
CA TRP A 219 1.92 17.81 3.72
C TRP A 219 3.40 17.80 4.08
N ALA A 220 3.82 18.73 4.93
CA ALA A 220 5.08 18.58 5.67
C ALA A 220 4.93 17.55 6.81
N GLU A 221 6.04 17.03 7.31
CA GLU A 221 6.03 15.99 8.35
C GLU A 221 5.29 16.43 9.64
N ASP A 222 5.47 17.68 10.05
CA ASP A 222 4.77 18.23 11.22
C ASP A 222 3.28 18.45 10.97
N GLU A 223 2.89 18.73 9.72
CA GLU A 223 1.49 18.86 9.33
C GLU A 223 0.81 17.50 9.29
N GLU A 224 1.45 16.48 8.71
CA GLU A 224 0.95 15.10 8.71
C GLU A 224 0.64 14.63 10.12
N ARG A 225 1.55 14.85 11.07
CA ARG A 225 1.35 14.47 12.48
C ARG A 225 0.11 15.14 13.09
N LYS A 226 -0.14 16.41 12.77
CA LYS A 226 -1.32 17.14 13.22
C LYS A 226 -2.60 16.64 12.55
N ILE A 227 -2.57 16.43 11.23
CA ILE A 227 -3.70 15.89 10.47
C ILE A 227 -4.11 14.54 11.06
N LEU A 228 -3.15 13.63 11.25
CA LEU A 228 -3.39 12.29 11.82
C LEU A 228 -3.94 12.34 13.25
N SER A 229 -3.65 13.39 14.03
CA SER A 229 -4.24 13.57 15.36
C SER A 229 -5.72 13.96 15.35
N ILE A 230 -6.19 14.59 14.26
CA ILE A 230 -7.59 15.03 14.08
C ILE A 230 -8.44 13.93 13.44
N VAL A 231 -7.84 13.05 12.62
CA VAL A 231 -8.54 11.96 11.92
C VAL A 231 -9.52 11.15 12.80
N PRO A 232 -9.21 10.78 14.07
CA PRO A 232 -10.14 10.04 14.93
C PRO A 232 -11.43 10.81 15.29
N LEU A 233 -11.44 12.13 15.12
CA LEU A 233 -12.57 13.01 15.40
C LEU A 233 -13.50 13.19 14.18
N LEU A 234 -13.06 12.76 13.00
CA LEU A 234 -13.80 12.88 11.75
C LEU A 234 -14.80 11.73 11.57
N SER A 235 -15.76 11.91 10.67
CA SER A 235 -16.61 10.80 10.22
C SER A 235 -15.78 9.72 9.52
N LYS A 236 -16.38 8.54 9.31
CA LYS A 236 -15.72 7.43 8.63
C LYS A 236 -15.33 7.81 7.20
N GLU A 237 -16.18 8.54 6.51
CA GLU A 237 -15.97 8.96 5.12
C GLU A 237 -14.80 9.95 5.03
N GLU A 238 -14.80 10.98 5.87
CA GLU A 238 -13.77 12.02 5.91
C GLU A 238 -12.40 11.48 6.37
N SER A 239 -12.40 10.59 7.37
CA SER A 239 -11.18 9.93 7.83
C SER A 239 -10.57 9.05 6.73
N GLN A 240 -11.39 8.36 5.93
CA GLN A 240 -10.91 7.55 4.81
C GLN A 240 -10.24 8.39 3.71
N GLU A 241 -10.79 9.57 3.39
CA GLU A 241 -10.20 10.49 2.39
C GLU A 241 -8.76 10.90 2.77
N LEU A 242 -8.54 11.27 4.04
CA LEU A 242 -7.20 11.64 4.51
C LEU A 242 -6.28 10.43 4.69
N LEU A 243 -6.80 9.32 5.23
CA LEU A 243 -6.00 8.11 5.46
C LEU A 243 -5.55 7.46 4.15
N ALA A 244 -6.29 7.60 3.05
CA ALA A 244 -5.89 7.07 1.74
C ALA A 244 -4.51 7.57 1.28
N ARG A 245 -4.09 8.77 1.71
CA ARG A 245 -2.79 9.35 1.37
C ARG A 245 -1.60 8.70 2.11
N VAL A 246 -1.84 8.21 3.33
CA VAL A 246 -0.81 7.59 4.19
C VAL A 246 -0.93 6.06 4.17
N SER A 247 -2.09 5.57 3.76
CA SER A 247 -2.35 4.17 3.46
C SER A 247 -1.67 3.83 2.15
N ILE A 248 -0.35 3.67 2.20
CA ILE A 248 0.31 2.71 1.31
C ILE A 248 -0.44 1.41 1.55
N ASP A 249 -0.91 0.74 0.50
CA ASP A 249 -1.22 -0.70 0.52
C ASP A 249 0.07 -1.46 0.92
N LYS A 250 0.43 -1.33 2.19
CA LYS A 250 1.74 -1.69 2.77
C LYS A 250 1.94 -3.18 2.75
N ILE A 251 0.82 -3.90 2.76
CA ILE A 251 0.73 -5.35 2.73
C ILE A 251 1.03 -5.87 1.30
N ASP A 252 0.62 -5.13 0.25
CA ASP A 252 0.84 -5.58 -1.13
C ASP A 252 2.16 -5.09 -1.72
N SER A 253 2.58 -3.85 -1.46
CA SER A 253 3.79 -3.29 -2.11
C SER A 253 5.08 -4.02 -1.68
N SER A 254 5.23 -4.31 -0.39
CA SER A 254 6.44 -4.97 0.14
C SER A 254 6.47 -6.48 -0.17
N GLU A 255 5.32 -7.14 -0.17
CA GLU A 255 5.18 -8.55 -0.56
C GLU A 255 5.41 -8.74 -2.06
N GLN A 256 4.86 -7.85 -2.90
CA GLN A 256 5.08 -7.86 -4.35
C GLN A 256 6.57 -7.63 -4.68
N MET A 257 7.23 -6.69 -4.00
CA MET A 257 8.67 -6.48 -4.15
C MET A 257 9.46 -7.73 -3.76
N LEU A 258 9.16 -8.32 -2.59
CA LEU A 258 9.84 -9.53 -2.11
C LEU A 258 9.61 -10.72 -3.06
N HIS A 259 8.38 -10.87 -3.56
CA HIS A 259 8.01 -11.87 -4.56
C HIS A 259 8.83 -11.71 -5.85
N GLY A 260 8.92 -10.49 -6.39
CA GLY A 260 9.72 -10.20 -7.58
C GLY A 260 11.22 -10.47 -7.38
N LEU A 261 11.75 -10.18 -6.19
CA LEU A 261 13.14 -10.48 -5.83
C LEU A 261 13.41 -11.99 -5.70
N ILE A 262 12.49 -12.75 -5.09
CA ILE A 262 12.58 -14.21 -5.00
C ILE A 262 12.51 -14.81 -6.40
N LEU A 263 11.56 -14.40 -7.23
CA LEU A 263 11.45 -14.86 -8.62
C LEU A 263 12.73 -14.56 -9.41
N SER A 264 13.28 -13.36 -9.25
CA SER A 264 14.57 -12.99 -9.83
C SER A 264 15.70 -13.89 -9.33
N ALA A 265 15.75 -14.22 -8.04
CA ALA A 265 16.74 -15.14 -7.48
C ALA A 265 16.60 -16.58 -7.98
N LEU A 266 15.39 -16.99 -8.39
CA LEU A 266 15.15 -18.30 -8.99
C LEU A 266 15.49 -18.33 -10.48
N HIS A 267 15.25 -17.25 -11.24
CA HIS A 267 15.31 -17.28 -12.70
C HIS A 267 16.43 -16.43 -13.36
N ASN A 268 17.17 -15.57 -12.65
CA ASN A 268 18.24 -14.75 -13.26
C ASN A 268 19.55 -15.51 -13.50
N HIS A 269 19.92 -15.69 -14.77
CA HIS A 269 20.90 -16.69 -15.18
C HIS A 269 22.37 -16.27 -15.47
N PRO A 270 22.85 -15.06 -15.11
CA PRO A 270 24.31 -14.87 -14.93
C PRO A 270 24.74 -14.62 -13.47
N ASN A 271 23.87 -14.05 -12.61
CA ASN A 271 24.23 -13.62 -11.24
C ASN A 271 23.38 -14.26 -10.13
N MET A 272 22.85 -15.47 -10.37
CA MET A 272 21.93 -16.15 -9.46
C MET A 272 22.47 -16.28 -8.03
N ALA A 273 23.76 -16.57 -7.86
CA ALA A 273 24.36 -16.72 -6.52
C ALA A 273 24.33 -15.41 -5.72
N PHE A 274 24.63 -14.28 -6.37
CA PHE A 274 24.54 -12.96 -5.76
C PHE A 274 23.10 -12.57 -5.44
N ALA A 275 22.16 -12.83 -6.35
CA ALA A 275 20.74 -12.60 -6.11
C ALA A 275 20.22 -13.42 -4.93
N LYS A 276 20.57 -14.72 -4.86
CA LYS A 276 20.21 -15.60 -3.74
C LYS A 276 20.82 -15.15 -2.42
N ALA A 277 22.08 -14.71 -2.41
CA ALA A 277 22.73 -14.19 -1.21
C ALA A 277 22.11 -12.86 -0.73
N PHE A 278 21.79 -11.96 -1.67
CA PHE A 278 21.12 -10.71 -1.39
C PHE A 278 19.72 -10.95 -0.80
N VAL A 279 18.90 -11.78 -1.45
CA VAL A 279 17.56 -12.13 -0.96
C VAL A 279 17.63 -12.85 0.39
N ALA A 280 18.61 -13.72 0.62
CA ALA A 280 18.82 -14.37 1.92
C ALA A 280 19.19 -13.38 3.04
N LYS A 281 19.94 -12.30 2.72
CA LYS A 281 20.19 -11.22 3.68
C LYS A 281 18.93 -10.41 3.92
N LEU A 282 18.25 -9.97 2.85
CA LEU A 282 17.03 -9.20 2.92
C LEU A 282 15.95 -9.89 3.76
N LEU A 283 15.74 -11.20 3.54
CA LEU A 283 14.77 -12.00 4.29
C LEU A 283 15.04 -12.05 5.80
N ARG A 284 16.30 -12.00 6.23
CA ARG A 284 16.67 -11.97 7.66
C ARG A 284 16.37 -10.62 8.30
N ASP A 285 16.49 -9.55 7.51
CA ASP A 285 16.31 -8.17 7.96
C ASP A 285 14.89 -7.64 7.63
N PHE A 286 13.99 -8.50 7.12
CA PHE A 286 12.66 -8.11 6.68
C PHE A 286 11.72 -7.88 7.87
N SER A 287 11.05 -6.73 7.91
CA SER A 287 10.29 -6.29 9.08
C SER A 287 9.09 -7.18 9.43
N SER A 288 8.48 -7.85 8.45
CA SER A 288 7.29 -8.70 8.64
C SER A 288 7.57 -10.16 8.32
N LYS A 289 7.68 -10.98 9.37
CA LYS A 289 7.95 -12.42 9.25
C LYS A 289 6.78 -13.15 8.57
N GLU A 290 5.56 -12.74 8.87
CA GLU A 290 4.33 -13.30 8.32
C GLU A 290 4.22 -13.02 6.81
N ALA A 291 4.57 -11.82 6.37
CA ALA A 291 4.63 -11.46 4.95
C ALA A 291 5.70 -12.29 4.22
N ALA A 292 6.91 -12.40 4.79
CA ALA A 292 7.97 -13.24 4.24
C ALA A 292 7.55 -14.71 4.14
N LYS A 293 6.83 -15.23 5.15
CA LYS A 293 6.25 -16.57 5.11
C LYS A 293 5.26 -16.73 3.95
N ARG A 294 4.31 -15.81 3.77
CA ARG A 294 3.32 -15.88 2.67
C ARG A 294 3.99 -15.95 1.30
N VAL A 295 4.97 -15.08 1.06
CA VAL A 295 5.68 -15.03 -0.23
C VAL A 295 6.52 -16.31 -0.45
N LEU A 296 7.20 -16.80 0.59
CA LEU A 296 7.98 -18.04 0.51
C LEU A 296 7.10 -19.28 0.31
N ASP A 297 5.95 -19.37 1.00
CA ASP A 297 4.97 -20.44 0.84
C ASP A 297 4.45 -20.45 -0.61
N GLY A 298 4.11 -19.29 -1.18
CA GLY A 298 3.71 -19.17 -2.58
C GLY A 298 4.80 -19.64 -3.55
N ALA A 299 6.03 -19.15 -3.40
CA ALA A 299 7.16 -19.54 -4.25
C ALA A 299 7.48 -21.06 -4.14
N PHE A 300 7.37 -21.63 -2.94
CA PHE A 300 7.56 -23.05 -2.68
C PHE A 300 6.45 -23.86 -3.37
N GLN A 301 5.18 -23.50 -3.20
CA GLN A 301 4.05 -24.17 -3.81
C GLN A 301 4.13 -24.15 -5.34
N SER A 302 4.45 -23.00 -5.94
CA SER A 302 4.64 -22.88 -7.39
C SER A 302 5.78 -23.77 -7.89
N SER A 303 6.94 -23.74 -7.22
CA SER A 303 8.08 -24.58 -7.61
C SER A 303 7.76 -26.08 -7.45
N LEU A 304 7.06 -26.45 -6.38
CA LEU A 304 6.67 -27.84 -6.09
C LEU A 304 5.65 -28.33 -7.11
N LYS A 305 4.68 -27.50 -7.49
CA LYS A 305 3.70 -27.78 -8.53
C LYS A 305 4.39 -28.09 -9.86
N ILE A 306 5.33 -27.23 -10.29
CA ILE A 306 6.08 -27.44 -11.54
C ILE A 306 6.84 -28.76 -11.50
N VAL A 307 7.48 -29.11 -10.37
CA VAL A 307 8.19 -30.40 -10.24
C VAL A 307 7.23 -31.58 -10.36
N LYS A 308 6.04 -31.51 -9.75
CA LYS A 308 5.03 -32.57 -9.83
C LYS A 308 4.54 -32.77 -11.25
N GLU A 309 4.07 -31.70 -11.88
CA GLU A 309 3.54 -31.73 -13.26
C GLU A 309 4.60 -32.26 -14.23
N SER A 310 5.84 -31.77 -14.11
CA SER A 310 6.96 -32.25 -14.94
C SER A 310 7.23 -33.76 -14.75
N LEU A 311 7.08 -34.26 -13.53
CA LEU A 311 7.37 -35.67 -13.21
C LEU A 311 6.22 -36.60 -13.62
N GLU A 312 4.98 -36.13 -13.48
CA GLU A 312 3.77 -36.79 -13.96
C GLU A 312 3.81 -36.93 -15.49
N GLU A 313 4.06 -35.83 -16.21
CA GLU A 313 4.17 -35.83 -17.67
C GLU A 313 5.32 -36.71 -18.17
N TYR A 314 6.42 -36.83 -17.42
CA TYR A 314 7.50 -37.76 -17.75
C TYR A 314 7.11 -39.22 -17.50
N SER A 315 6.42 -39.51 -16.39
CA SER A 315 6.13 -40.87 -15.91
C SER A 315 4.93 -41.53 -16.60
N SER A 316 3.98 -40.72 -17.07
CA SER A 316 2.79 -41.15 -17.80
C SER A 316 2.50 -40.15 -18.92
N PRO A 317 3.31 -40.16 -19.99
CA PRO A 317 3.12 -39.27 -21.12
C PRO A 317 1.81 -39.56 -21.85
N ASP A 318 0.85 -38.62 -21.84
CA ASP A 318 -0.35 -38.66 -22.68
C ASP A 318 -0.08 -37.99 -24.04
N PHE A 319 0.92 -38.50 -24.76
CA PHE A 319 1.34 -37.92 -26.04
C PHE A 319 0.94 -38.81 -27.21
N ARG A 320 0.28 -38.21 -28.21
CA ARG A 320 0.21 -38.72 -29.59
C ARG A 320 1.16 -37.89 -30.44
N GLY A 321 2.42 -38.29 -30.54
CA GLY A 321 3.46 -37.60 -31.30
C GLY A 321 4.52 -38.57 -31.83
N ASP A 322 5.45 -38.08 -32.66
CA ASP A 322 6.57 -38.90 -33.14
C ASP A 322 7.54 -39.24 -31.99
N HIS A 323 8.26 -40.35 -32.10
CA HIS A 323 9.17 -40.85 -31.07
C HIS A 323 10.22 -39.81 -30.64
N ASN A 324 10.75 -39.05 -31.60
CA ASN A 324 11.73 -37.99 -31.34
C ASN A 324 11.13 -36.80 -30.56
N GLU A 325 9.86 -36.45 -30.81
CA GLU A 325 9.17 -35.38 -30.10
C GLU A 325 8.89 -35.78 -28.65
N ILE A 326 8.44 -37.03 -28.45
CA ILE A 326 8.18 -37.59 -27.11
C ILE A 326 9.47 -37.59 -26.27
N GLU A 327 10.59 -38.05 -26.85
CA GLU A 327 11.87 -38.10 -26.15
C GLU A 327 12.41 -36.70 -25.81
N ALA A 328 12.20 -35.72 -26.69
CA ALA A 328 12.57 -34.32 -26.44
C ALA A 328 11.74 -33.70 -25.31
N ILE A 329 10.43 -33.93 -25.28
CA ILE A 329 9.52 -33.45 -24.23
C ILE A 329 9.86 -34.10 -22.89
N GLN A 330 10.12 -35.41 -22.86
CA GLN A 330 10.55 -36.12 -21.66
C GLN A 330 11.85 -35.55 -21.08
N ARG A 331 12.84 -35.25 -21.94
CA ARG A 331 14.09 -34.58 -21.51
C ARG A 331 13.82 -33.20 -20.93
N LEU A 332 12.99 -32.40 -21.59
CA LEU A 332 12.60 -31.07 -21.12
C LEU A 332 11.97 -31.15 -19.73
N ASN A 333 11.00 -32.06 -19.54
CA ASN A 333 10.30 -32.25 -18.28
C ASN A 333 11.25 -32.66 -17.14
N LEU A 334 12.17 -33.57 -17.40
CA LEU A 334 13.21 -33.93 -16.43
C LEU A 334 14.15 -32.75 -16.09
N HIS A 335 14.54 -31.94 -17.08
CA HIS A 335 15.34 -30.72 -16.83
C HIS A 335 14.56 -29.67 -16.03
N THR A 336 13.27 -29.48 -16.32
CA THR A 336 12.37 -28.58 -15.60
C THR A 336 12.20 -29.04 -14.15
N ALA A 337 11.96 -30.33 -13.92
CA ALA A 337 11.90 -30.94 -12.58
C ALA A 337 13.21 -30.76 -11.81
N MET A 338 14.36 -30.98 -12.46
CA MET A 338 15.67 -30.81 -11.84
C MET A 338 15.95 -29.36 -11.44
N THR A 339 15.62 -28.41 -12.31
CA THR A 339 15.85 -26.98 -12.06
C THR A 339 14.98 -26.48 -10.91
N ASN A 340 13.68 -26.78 -10.94
CA ASN A 340 12.77 -26.41 -9.86
C ASN A 340 13.03 -27.19 -8.57
N GLY A 341 13.54 -28.42 -8.65
CA GLY A 341 14.06 -29.15 -7.49
C GLY A 341 15.19 -28.40 -6.79
N ARG A 342 16.12 -27.79 -7.53
CA ARG A 342 17.17 -26.94 -6.95
C ARG A 342 16.60 -25.67 -6.32
N HIS A 343 15.53 -25.11 -6.89
CA HIS A 343 14.81 -23.98 -6.30
C HIS A 343 14.19 -24.35 -4.96
N LEU A 344 13.51 -25.50 -4.91
CA LEU A 344 12.91 -26.04 -3.68
C LEU A 344 13.96 -26.23 -2.58
N VAL A 345 15.13 -26.81 -2.88
CA VAL A 345 16.21 -26.94 -1.89
C VAL A 345 16.60 -25.58 -1.32
N TRP A 346 16.76 -24.55 -2.15
CA TRP A 346 17.13 -23.22 -1.69
C TRP A 346 16.00 -22.54 -0.89
N LEU A 347 14.75 -22.63 -1.35
CA LEU A 347 13.58 -22.10 -0.65
C LEU A 347 13.43 -22.74 0.73
N VAL A 348 13.52 -24.08 0.81
CA VAL A 348 13.47 -24.81 2.08
C VAL A 348 14.59 -24.38 3.03
N GLU A 349 15.81 -24.16 2.52
CA GLU A 349 16.89 -23.60 3.35
C GLU A 349 16.50 -22.23 3.95
N ARG A 350 15.92 -21.32 3.15
CA ARG A 350 15.46 -20.01 3.64
C ARG A 350 14.33 -20.15 4.65
N MET A 351 13.34 -20.99 4.38
CA MET A 351 12.17 -21.19 5.24
C MET A 351 12.56 -21.83 6.59
N ILE A 352 13.54 -22.75 6.60
CA ILE A 352 14.08 -23.33 7.85
C ILE A 352 14.83 -22.26 8.64
N GLU A 353 15.69 -21.46 8.00
CA GLU A 353 16.44 -20.39 8.67
C GLU A 353 15.52 -19.35 9.33
N LEU A 354 14.41 -19.00 8.68
CA LEU A 354 13.41 -18.08 9.22
C LEU A 354 12.42 -18.75 10.20
N ARG A 355 12.45 -20.08 10.34
CA ARG A 355 11.47 -20.87 11.10
C ARG A 355 10.03 -20.61 10.65
N VAL A 356 9.78 -20.80 9.35
CA VAL A 356 8.45 -20.67 8.70
C VAL A 356 8.13 -21.83 7.77
N ALA A 357 8.80 -22.98 7.95
CA ALA A 357 8.73 -24.13 7.04
C ALA A 357 7.60 -25.13 7.37
N ASP A 358 6.65 -24.78 8.25
CA ASP A 358 5.57 -25.69 8.67
C ASP A 358 4.69 -26.12 7.50
N THR A 359 4.27 -25.16 6.67
CA THR A 359 3.47 -25.40 5.46
C THR A 359 4.25 -26.28 4.47
N ALA A 360 5.53 -26.00 4.25
CA ALA A 360 6.38 -26.75 3.33
C ALA A 360 6.54 -28.22 3.74
N VAL A 361 6.71 -28.51 5.04
CA VAL A 361 6.79 -29.87 5.56
C VAL A 361 5.48 -30.64 5.33
N GLN A 362 4.35 -29.98 5.58
CA GLN A 362 3.03 -30.57 5.35
C GLN A 362 2.82 -30.89 3.86
N GLU A 363 3.07 -29.91 2.98
CA GLU A 363 2.93 -30.04 1.52
C GLU A 363 3.88 -31.08 0.92
N TRP A 364 5.11 -31.18 1.44
CA TRP A 364 6.08 -32.18 0.99
C TRP A 364 5.67 -33.61 1.39
N SER A 365 5.02 -33.76 2.55
CA SER A 365 4.59 -35.08 3.06
C SER A 365 3.26 -35.58 2.50
N ASN A 366 2.37 -34.69 2.07
CA ASN A 366 1.01 -35.04 1.67
C ASN A 366 0.89 -35.37 0.16
N GLN A 367 1.77 -36.22 -0.39
CA GLN A 367 1.84 -36.40 -1.85
C GLN A 367 2.15 -37.85 -2.28
N ALA A 368 1.13 -38.71 -2.20
CA ALA A 368 1.21 -40.10 -2.65
C ALA A 368 1.44 -40.23 -4.17
N ALA A 369 0.77 -39.39 -4.97
CA ALA A 369 0.92 -39.35 -6.43
C ALA A 369 2.36 -38.96 -6.83
N PHE A 370 2.86 -37.83 -6.31
CA PHE A 370 4.25 -37.39 -6.54
C PHE A 370 5.28 -38.48 -6.19
N THR A 371 5.09 -39.19 -5.07
CA THR A 371 6.01 -40.27 -4.68
C THR A 371 5.94 -41.43 -5.67
N ALA A 372 4.75 -41.78 -6.15
CA ALA A 372 4.57 -42.82 -7.16
C ALA A 372 5.19 -42.43 -8.51
N ASP A 373 5.03 -41.18 -8.94
CA ASP A 373 5.62 -40.66 -10.18
C ASP A 373 7.13 -40.58 -10.07
N LEU A 374 7.66 -40.16 -8.94
CA LEU A 374 9.09 -40.21 -8.66
C LEU A 374 9.66 -41.62 -8.74
N LEU A 375 8.99 -42.59 -8.10
CA LEU A 375 9.40 -43.99 -8.18
C LEU A 375 9.32 -44.54 -9.61
N ARG A 376 8.32 -44.14 -10.39
CA ARG A 376 8.15 -44.58 -11.78
C ARG A 376 9.22 -43.96 -12.69
N ALA A 377 9.42 -42.65 -12.60
CA ALA A 377 10.43 -41.92 -13.35
C ALA A 377 11.83 -42.47 -13.10
N LEU A 378 12.12 -42.82 -11.85
CA LEU A 378 13.45 -43.29 -11.47
C LEU A 378 13.69 -44.79 -11.75
N ARG A 379 12.66 -45.53 -12.20
CA ARG A 379 12.79 -46.94 -12.59
C ARG A 379 13.37 -47.13 -14.00
N ASP A 380 13.19 -46.15 -14.88
CA ASP A 380 13.47 -46.28 -16.32
C ASP A 380 14.95 -46.14 -16.70
N ASP A 381 15.86 -45.89 -15.74
CA ASP A 381 17.30 -45.59 -15.90
C ASP A 381 17.68 -44.47 -16.90
N ALA A 382 16.78 -44.03 -17.79
CA ALA A 382 16.96 -42.97 -18.77
C ALA A 382 17.28 -41.62 -18.10
N TRP A 383 16.70 -41.37 -16.92
CA TRP A 383 17.00 -40.21 -16.09
C TRP A 383 18.49 -40.09 -15.72
N ARG A 384 19.23 -41.21 -15.64
CA ARG A 384 20.67 -41.21 -15.30
C ARG A 384 21.50 -40.47 -16.36
N ASN A 385 21.08 -40.54 -17.62
CA ASN A 385 21.75 -39.90 -18.74
C ASN A 385 21.31 -38.44 -18.93
N ILE A 386 20.09 -38.10 -18.50
CA ILE A 386 19.49 -36.77 -18.70
C ILE A 386 19.80 -35.84 -17.52
N VAL A 387 19.45 -36.27 -16.30
CA VAL A 387 19.58 -35.50 -15.06
C VAL A 387 20.01 -36.40 -13.90
N PRO A 388 21.27 -36.88 -13.89
CA PRO A 388 21.77 -37.79 -12.83
C PRO A 388 21.71 -37.19 -11.42
N GLY A 389 21.58 -35.87 -11.30
CA GLY A 389 21.47 -35.18 -10.02
C GLY A 389 20.06 -35.11 -9.42
N LEU A 390 19.01 -35.50 -10.16
CA LEU A 390 17.61 -35.33 -9.71
C LEU A 390 17.33 -36.07 -8.39
N PRO A 391 17.67 -37.36 -8.21
CA PRO A 391 17.46 -38.05 -6.93
C PRO A 391 18.19 -37.37 -5.76
N ALA A 392 19.41 -36.90 -5.99
CA ALA A 392 20.20 -36.22 -4.96
C ALA A 392 19.57 -34.89 -4.53
N VAL A 393 18.94 -34.17 -5.45
CA VAL A 393 18.22 -32.92 -5.15
C VAL A 393 16.96 -33.20 -4.33
N VAL A 394 16.15 -34.19 -4.72
CA VAL A 394 14.94 -34.57 -3.99
C VAL A 394 15.29 -35.13 -2.60
N LEU A 395 16.34 -35.95 -2.51
CA LEU A 395 16.87 -36.44 -1.24
C LEU A 395 17.33 -35.30 -0.34
N ARG A 396 18.09 -34.34 -0.88
CA ARG A 396 18.58 -33.18 -0.10
C ARG A 396 17.42 -32.34 0.44
N CYS A 397 16.37 -32.12 -0.35
CA CYS A 397 15.17 -31.42 0.10
C CYS A 397 14.50 -32.20 1.25
N THR A 398 14.28 -33.50 1.05
CA THR A 398 13.65 -34.40 2.04
C THR A 398 14.45 -34.46 3.34
N CYS A 399 15.78 -34.62 3.26
CA CYS A 399 16.66 -34.65 4.43
C CYS A 399 16.65 -33.34 5.21
N LYS A 400 16.58 -32.18 4.55
CA LYS A 400 16.51 -30.89 5.26
C LYS A 400 15.22 -30.74 6.06
N LEU A 401 14.09 -31.08 5.45
CA LEU A 401 12.79 -31.06 6.13
C LEU A 401 12.75 -32.08 7.27
N SER A 402 13.21 -33.32 7.02
CA SER A 402 13.31 -34.39 8.02
C SER A 402 14.19 -33.99 9.21
N ASN A 403 15.38 -33.43 8.95
CA ASN A 403 16.28 -32.95 10.00
C ASN A 403 15.70 -31.77 10.79
N ALA A 404 15.04 -30.83 10.12
CA ALA A 404 14.39 -29.71 10.79
C ALA A 404 13.25 -30.16 11.71
N VAL A 405 12.51 -31.21 11.32
CA VAL A 405 11.50 -31.86 12.17
C VAL A 405 12.15 -32.63 13.32
N ALA A 406 13.22 -33.41 13.06
CA ALA A 406 13.92 -34.20 14.07
C ALA A 406 14.59 -33.35 15.15
N THR A 407 15.12 -32.18 14.77
CA THR A 407 15.73 -31.21 15.70
C THR A 407 14.71 -30.36 16.46
N GLY A 408 13.42 -30.49 16.17
CA GLY A 408 12.37 -29.68 16.79
C GLY A 408 12.29 -28.24 16.28
N THR A 409 12.97 -27.92 15.17
CA THR A 409 12.87 -26.60 14.52
C THR A 409 11.50 -26.39 13.87
N ILE A 410 10.86 -27.48 13.44
CA ILE A 410 9.51 -27.51 12.86
C ILE A 410 8.68 -28.55 13.62
N LEU A 411 7.46 -28.18 14.02
CA LEU A 411 6.53 -29.10 14.67
C LEU A 411 5.70 -29.82 13.62
N ALA A 412 5.81 -31.15 13.58
CA ALA A 412 5.07 -31.98 12.63
C ALA A 412 4.33 -33.13 13.32
N THR A 413 3.18 -33.51 12.76
CA THR A 413 2.40 -34.65 13.25
C THR A 413 3.15 -35.98 13.08
N ARG A 414 2.72 -37.03 13.80
CA ARG A 414 3.32 -38.37 13.69
C ARG A 414 3.27 -38.91 12.26
N GLN A 415 2.18 -38.65 11.53
CA GLN A 415 1.99 -39.10 10.16
C GLN A 415 3.05 -38.49 9.22
N VAL A 416 3.24 -37.17 9.30
CA VAL A 416 4.21 -36.43 8.49
C VAL A 416 5.65 -36.94 8.71
N ARG A 417 6.01 -37.19 9.97
CA ARG A 417 7.32 -37.77 10.34
C ARG A 417 7.54 -39.15 9.72
N PHE A 418 6.51 -39.99 9.73
CA PHE A 418 6.58 -41.33 9.17
C PHE A 418 6.80 -41.29 7.65
N VAL A 419 6.05 -40.45 6.93
CA VAL A 419 6.17 -40.31 5.47
C VAL A 419 7.55 -39.77 5.06
N LEU A 420 8.05 -38.72 5.73
CA LEU A 420 9.37 -38.16 5.45
C LEU A 420 10.49 -39.20 5.64
N SER A 421 10.39 -40.00 6.69
CA SER A 421 11.35 -41.07 6.99
C SER A 421 11.33 -42.15 5.91
N GLY A 422 10.14 -42.57 5.46
CA GLY A 422 9.99 -43.55 4.38
C GLY A 422 10.57 -43.05 3.05
N LEU A 423 10.26 -41.81 2.67
CA LEU A 423 10.79 -41.19 1.44
C LEU A 423 12.32 -41.06 1.49
N GLN A 424 12.87 -40.66 2.64
CA GLN A 424 14.31 -40.55 2.84
C GLN A 424 15.02 -41.90 2.68
N MET A 425 14.46 -42.99 3.22
CA MET A 425 15.01 -44.35 3.09
C MET A 425 15.05 -44.79 1.62
N ILE A 426 13.93 -44.60 0.90
CA ILE A 426 13.82 -44.93 -0.53
C ILE A 426 14.88 -44.17 -1.32
N LEU A 427 14.92 -42.84 -1.20
CA LEU A 427 15.83 -41.99 -1.96
C LEU A 427 17.30 -42.23 -1.62
N SER A 428 17.61 -42.56 -0.36
CA SER A 428 18.96 -42.92 0.07
C SER A 428 19.41 -44.24 -0.57
N GLY A 429 18.54 -45.25 -0.63
CA GLY A 429 18.82 -46.50 -1.34
C GLY A 429 19.15 -46.26 -2.81
N MET A 430 18.39 -45.40 -3.48
CA MET A 430 18.61 -45.05 -4.89
C MET A 430 19.91 -44.28 -5.12
N CYS A 431 20.28 -43.37 -4.21
CA CYS A 431 21.54 -42.64 -4.30
C CYS A 431 22.76 -43.51 -3.94
N ASN A 432 22.57 -44.54 -3.10
CA ASN A 432 23.62 -45.46 -2.63
C ASN A 432 23.83 -46.69 -3.52
N CYS A 433 22.92 -47.00 -4.47
CA CYS A 433 23.16 -47.96 -5.56
C CYS A 433 24.20 -47.44 -6.59
N LYS A 434 25.25 -46.80 -6.08
CA LYS A 434 26.30 -46.06 -6.78
C LYS A 434 27.69 -46.66 -6.50
N ILE A 435 27.75 -47.91 -6.08
CA ILE A 435 28.98 -48.71 -5.96
C ILE A 435 28.73 -50.05 -6.65
#